data_AF-A0AAW2XDG6-F1
#
_entry.id   AF-A0AAW2XDG6-F1
#
_cell.length_a   1.000
_cell.length_b   1.000
_cell.length_c   1.000
_cell.angle_alpha   90.00
_cell.angle_beta   90.00
_cell.angle_gamma   90.00
#
_symmetry.space_group_name_H-M   'P 1'
#
loop_
_entity.id
_entity.type
_entity.pdbx_description
1 polymer ?
#
loop_
_entity_poly.entity_id
_entity_poly.type
_entity_poly.pdbx_seq_one_letter_code
_entity_poly.pdbx_strand_id
1 'polypeptide(L)'
;MEKRKLGIALSNLCPEDLSKALDIVAQNNLNFPATAEEVELDINAQSESTLWRLKFFVKDVLKGRCKTSNKDDNNNITPPDAANKHENNIVSKRKREICDALAKTAKRRKKKPPS
;
A
#
# COMPACT_ATOMS: atom_id res chain seq x y z
N MET A 1 10.61 -6.52 7.06
CA MET A 1 9.87 -7.61 7.73
C MET A 1 10.31 -8.93 7.10
N GLU A 2 11.15 -9.66 7.84
CA GLU A 2 11.55 -11.05 7.60
C GLU A 2 10.56 -12.05 8.23
N LYS A 3 10.69 -13.35 7.93
CA LYS A 3 9.81 -14.43 8.44
C LYS A 3 9.66 -14.40 9.97
N ARG A 4 10.76 -14.30 10.73
CA ARG A 4 10.74 -14.20 12.21
C ARG A 4 9.95 -12.97 12.72
N LYS A 5 10.11 -11.81 12.05
CA LYS A 5 9.38 -10.58 12.42
C LYS A 5 7.90 -10.66 12.04
N LEU A 6 7.54 -11.44 11.02
CA LEU A 6 6.15 -11.71 10.65
C LEU A 6 5.44 -12.55 11.73
N GLY A 7 6.08 -13.62 12.22
CA GLY A 7 5.52 -14.43 13.31
C GLY A 7 5.24 -13.61 14.58
N ILE A 8 6.19 -12.78 15.01
CA ILE A 8 6.00 -11.85 16.15
C ILE A 8 4.88 -10.84 15.85
N ALA A 9 4.78 -10.33 14.62
CA ALA A 9 3.72 -9.38 14.28
C ALA A 9 2.31 -10.03 14.24
N LEU A 10 2.22 -11.32 13.87
CA LEU A 10 0.97 -12.10 13.92
C LEU A 10 0.50 -12.31 15.36
N SER A 11 1.40 -12.60 16.31
CA SER A 11 1.06 -12.75 17.73
C SER A 11 0.67 -11.44 18.43
N ASN A 12 0.76 -10.29 17.74
CA ASN A 12 0.31 -8.98 18.24
C ASN A 12 -1.01 -8.51 17.59
N LEU A 13 -1.65 -9.35 16.75
CA LEU A 13 -2.96 -9.05 16.18
C LEU A 13 -4.10 -9.27 17.20
N CYS A 14 -5.23 -8.62 16.96
CA CYS A 14 -6.48 -8.96 17.65
C CYS A 14 -7.12 -10.22 17.04
N PRO A 15 -8.02 -10.93 17.76
CA PRO A 15 -8.64 -12.17 17.29
C PRO A 15 -9.26 -12.10 15.89
N GLU A 16 -10.06 -11.07 15.56
CA GLU A 16 -10.59 -10.86 14.20
C GLU A 16 -9.52 -10.81 13.12
N ASP A 17 -8.40 -10.13 13.37
CA ASP A 17 -7.34 -9.95 12.38
C ASP A 17 -6.42 -11.16 12.31
N LEU A 18 -6.24 -11.89 13.42
CA LEU A 18 -5.59 -13.19 13.43
C LEU A 18 -6.39 -14.21 12.60
N SER A 19 -7.71 -14.29 12.78
CA SER A 19 -8.60 -15.14 11.97
C SER A 19 -8.44 -14.87 10.47
N LYS A 20 -8.49 -13.59 10.05
CA LYS A 20 -8.26 -13.20 8.64
C LYS A 20 -6.86 -13.56 8.15
N ALA A 21 -5.84 -13.53 9.01
CA ALA A 21 -4.50 -13.97 8.67
C ALA A 21 -4.42 -15.50 8.47
N LEU A 22 -5.15 -16.28 9.29
CA LEU A 22 -5.28 -17.74 9.12
C LEU A 22 -6.04 -18.08 7.83
N ASP A 23 -7.09 -17.33 7.47
CA ASP A 23 -7.81 -17.51 6.19
C ASP A 23 -6.90 -17.31 4.96
N ILE A 24 -5.94 -16.38 5.03
CA ILE A 24 -4.94 -16.18 3.95
C ILE A 24 -4.07 -17.43 3.76
N VAL A 25 -3.79 -18.19 4.84
CA VAL A 25 -3.07 -19.46 4.78
C VAL A 25 -3.98 -20.56 4.22
N ALA A 26 -5.21 -20.68 4.72
CA ALA A 26 -6.18 -21.69 4.29
C ALA A 26 -6.49 -21.61 2.78
N GLN A 27 -6.51 -20.41 2.20
CA GLN A 27 -6.65 -20.20 0.74
C GLN A 27 -5.57 -20.89 -0.11
N ASN A 28 -4.36 -21.09 0.43
CA ASN A 28 -3.26 -21.77 -0.27
C ASN A 28 -3.02 -23.19 0.28
N ASN A 29 -3.51 -23.51 1.47
CA ASN A 29 -3.42 -24.82 2.09
C ASN A 29 -4.80 -25.24 2.62
N LEU A 30 -5.56 -25.97 1.80
CA LEU A 30 -6.91 -26.42 2.13
C LEU A 30 -6.97 -27.37 3.34
N ASN A 31 -5.84 -27.97 3.72
CA ASN A 31 -5.73 -28.84 4.90
C ASN A 31 -5.37 -28.05 6.17
N PHE A 32 -5.22 -26.73 6.10
CA PHE A 32 -4.91 -25.89 7.26
C PHE A 32 -6.17 -25.65 8.10
N PRO A 33 -6.20 -26.05 9.39
CA PRO A 33 -7.41 -26.02 10.21
C PRO A 33 -7.68 -24.63 10.79
N ALA A 34 -7.94 -23.63 9.93
CA ALA A 34 -8.08 -22.22 10.33
C ALA A 34 -9.20 -21.93 11.36
N THR A 35 -10.13 -22.86 11.56
CA THR A 35 -11.25 -22.75 12.52
C THR A 35 -11.03 -23.55 13.82
N ALA A 36 -9.86 -24.16 14.03
CA ALA A 36 -9.55 -24.86 15.27
C ALA A 36 -9.15 -23.88 16.39
N GLU A 37 -9.33 -24.30 17.65
CA GLU A 37 -9.03 -23.50 18.85
C GLU A 37 -7.54 -23.16 18.97
N GLU A 38 -6.67 -24.13 18.69
CA GLU A 38 -5.22 -23.95 18.59
C GLU A 38 -4.71 -24.47 17.24
N VAL A 39 -3.80 -23.71 16.61
CA VAL A 39 -3.21 -24.04 15.31
C VAL A 39 -1.73 -23.67 15.29
N GLU A 40 -0.87 -24.63 14.96
CA GLU A 40 0.55 -24.36 14.71
C GLU A 40 0.76 -23.90 13.25
N LEU A 41 1.38 -22.72 13.08
CA LEU A 41 1.67 -22.14 11.77
C LEU A 41 3.18 -21.97 11.57
N ASP A 42 3.81 -22.91 10.86
CA ASP A 42 5.19 -22.70 10.40
C ASP A 42 5.25 -21.71 9.23
N ILE A 43 5.77 -20.52 9.52
CA ILE A 43 6.06 -19.43 8.57
C ILE A 43 7.17 -19.84 7.58
N ASN A 44 8.02 -20.81 7.92
CA ASN A 44 9.13 -21.21 7.05
C ASN A 44 8.67 -22.14 5.92
N ALA A 45 7.76 -23.08 6.19
CA ALA A 45 7.13 -23.96 5.21
C ALA A 45 6.13 -23.26 4.27
N GLN A 46 5.63 -22.06 4.59
CA GLN A 46 4.71 -21.34 3.69
C GLN A 46 5.37 -20.87 2.38
N SER A 47 4.60 -20.92 1.31
CA SER A 47 4.95 -20.38 -0.02
C SER A 47 5.18 -18.87 0.01
N GLU A 48 6.00 -18.36 -0.92
CA GLU A 48 6.31 -16.93 -1.00
C GLU A 48 5.07 -16.06 -1.24
N SER A 49 4.09 -16.56 -2.00
CA SER A 49 2.80 -15.89 -2.25
C SER A 49 2.00 -15.68 -0.97
N THR A 50 1.85 -16.72 -0.15
CA THR A 50 1.18 -16.67 1.16
C THR A 50 1.91 -15.72 2.10
N LEU A 51 3.24 -15.81 2.17
CA LEU A 51 4.05 -14.92 3.00
C LEU A 51 3.97 -13.45 2.58
N TRP A 52 3.90 -13.17 1.29
CA TRP A 52 3.76 -11.81 0.78
C TRP A 52 2.37 -11.23 1.11
N ARG A 53 1.31 -12.02 0.95
CA ARG A 53 -0.06 -11.67 1.37
C ARG A 53 -0.14 -11.38 2.87
N LEU A 54 0.33 -12.30 3.72
CA LEU A 54 0.40 -12.12 5.18
C LEU A 54 1.16 -10.85 5.56
N LYS A 55 2.35 -10.64 5.01
CA LYS A 55 3.19 -9.46 5.26
C LYS A 55 2.54 -8.15 4.82
N PHE A 56 1.74 -8.16 3.75
CA PHE A 56 0.99 -6.98 3.32
C PHE A 56 -0.17 -6.71 4.29
N PHE A 57 -0.98 -7.73 4.57
CA PHE A 57 -2.13 -7.68 5.48
C PHE A 57 -1.73 -7.20 6.89
N VAL A 58 -0.76 -7.86 7.53
CA VAL A 58 -0.26 -7.51 8.87
C VAL A 58 0.25 -6.07 8.92
N LYS A 59 0.95 -5.61 7.88
CA LYS A 59 1.45 -4.24 7.80
C LYS A 59 0.31 -3.23 7.63
N ASP A 60 -0.78 -3.59 6.94
CA ASP A 60 -1.93 -2.71 6.78
C ASP A 60 -2.74 -2.60 8.08
N VAL A 61 -3.05 -3.72 8.73
CA VAL A 61 -3.74 -3.77 10.05
C VAL A 61 -2.98 -2.95 11.08
N LEU A 62 -1.67 -3.18 11.25
CA LEU A 62 -0.84 -2.43 12.20
C LEU A 62 -0.72 -0.94 11.85
N LYS A 63 -0.85 -0.56 10.57
CA LYS A 63 -0.82 0.84 10.13
C LYS A 63 -2.19 1.52 10.23
N GLY A 64 -3.28 0.77 10.12
CA GLY A 64 -4.65 1.20 10.43
C GLY A 64 -4.82 1.51 11.91
N ARG A 65 -4.25 0.67 12.79
CA ARG A 65 -4.16 0.88 14.25
C ARG A 65 -3.57 2.25 14.64
N CYS A 66 -2.61 2.76 13.87
CA CYS A 66 -1.98 4.07 14.10
C CYS A 66 -2.78 5.27 13.54
N LYS A 67 -3.90 5.06 12.83
CA LYS A 67 -4.69 6.14 12.23
C LYS A 67 -5.92 6.57 13.04
N THR A 68 -6.24 5.86 14.12
CA THR A 68 -7.42 6.14 14.97
C THR A 68 -7.07 6.79 16.30
N SER A 69 -5.83 7.25 16.49
CA SER A 69 -5.52 8.24 17.52
C SER A 69 -5.75 9.61 16.91
N ASN A 70 -6.80 10.30 17.35
CA ASN A 70 -7.09 11.66 16.91
C ASN A 70 -5.88 12.55 17.20
N LYS A 71 -5.38 13.22 16.16
CA LYS A 71 -4.67 14.48 16.33
C LYS A 71 -5.28 15.52 15.41
N ASP A 72 -6.50 15.91 15.77
CA ASP A 72 -6.94 17.29 15.57
C ASP A 72 -5.95 18.20 16.31
N ASP A 73 -4.99 18.74 15.58
CA ASP A 73 -4.29 19.97 15.92
C ASP A 73 -4.19 20.79 14.64
N ASN A 74 -5.23 21.57 14.39
CA ASN A 74 -5.19 22.63 13.41
C ASN A 74 -4.11 23.63 13.82
N ASN A 75 -2.99 23.68 13.10
CA ASN A 75 -2.20 24.89 13.06
C ASN A 75 -1.77 25.23 11.63
N ASN A 76 -2.54 26.13 11.02
CA ASN A 76 -2.15 26.85 9.82
C ASN A 76 -0.98 27.77 10.16
N ILE A 77 0.25 27.31 9.92
CA ILE A 77 1.41 28.18 9.81
C ILE A 77 1.81 28.22 8.35
N THR A 78 1.38 29.29 7.69
CA THR A 78 1.89 29.71 6.38
C THR A 78 3.41 29.86 6.47
N PRO A 79 4.22 29.20 5.61
CA PRO A 79 5.65 29.48 5.54
C PRO A 79 5.85 30.86 4.91
N PRO A 80 6.51 31.83 5.57
CA PRO A 80 7.04 32.98 4.87
C PRO A 80 8.20 32.56 3.96
N ASP A 81 8.33 33.25 2.84
CA ASP A 81 9.28 33.01 1.76
C ASP A 81 10.73 32.85 2.27
N ALA A 82 11.36 31.71 1.99
CA ALA A 82 12.79 31.48 2.20
C ALA A 82 13.30 30.45 1.18
N ALA A 83 13.89 30.95 0.10
CA ALA A 83 14.44 30.12 -0.96
C ALA A 83 15.55 29.18 -0.45
N ASN A 84 15.39 27.88 -0.71
CA ASN A 84 16.55 27.00 -0.82
C ASN A 84 16.33 25.87 -1.84
N LYS A 85 17.31 25.68 -2.70
CA LYS A 85 17.35 24.58 -3.68
C LYS A 85 17.61 23.27 -2.94
N HIS A 86 16.71 22.30 -3.07
CA HIS A 86 17.14 20.90 -3.15
C HIS A 86 16.37 20.16 -4.24
N GLU A 87 17.09 19.33 -4.98
CA GLU A 87 16.61 18.75 -6.23
C GLU A 87 15.73 17.52 -5.98
N ASN A 88 14.69 17.40 -6.81
CA ASN A 88 13.68 16.34 -6.72
C ASN A 88 14.17 15.07 -7.43
N ASN A 89 14.52 14.02 -6.69
CA ASN A 89 14.59 12.69 -7.28
C ASN A 89 14.39 11.57 -6.25
N ILE A 90 13.25 10.87 -6.33
CA ILE A 90 13.13 9.41 -6.47
C ILE A 90 11.66 8.98 -6.25
N VAL A 91 11.16 8.12 -7.15
CA VAL A 91 9.95 7.27 -7.01
C VAL A 91 8.52 7.86 -7.21
N SER A 92 8.32 8.73 -8.21
CA SER A 92 7.00 8.87 -8.89
C SER A 92 7.03 8.67 -10.41
N LYS A 93 8.15 8.17 -10.96
CA LYS A 93 8.26 7.82 -12.39
C LYS A 93 7.53 6.51 -12.72
N ARG A 94 6.23 6.60 -13.00
CA ARG A 94 5.46 5.82 -14.00
C ARG A 94 3.97 6.21 -13.94
N LYS A 95 3.35 6.43 -15.11
CA LYS A 95 1.91 6.64 -15.35
C LYS A 95 1.30 8.05 -15.22
N ARG A 96 1.99 9.13 -15.61
CA ARG A 96 1.29 10.41 -15.94
C ARG A 96 1.86 11.25 -17.09
N GLU A 97 2.63 10.67 -18.01
CA GLU A 97 3.30 11.42 -19.10
C GLU A 97 2.81 11.06 -20.53
N ILE A 98 1.74 10.25 -20.66
CA ILE A 98 1.23 9.82 -21.98
C ILE A 98 0.20 10.82 -22.56
N CYS A 99 -0.41 11.69 -21.74
CA CYS A 99 -1.54 12.51 -22.18
C CYS A 99 -1.18 13.85 -22.85
N ASP A 100 -0.05 14.48 -22.51
CA ASP A 100 0.20 15.88 -22.91
C ASP A 100 0.80 16.06 -24.32
N ALA A 101 1.24 14.97 -24.97
CA ALA A 101 1.80 15.03 -26.32
C ALA A 101 0.75 15.31 -27.42
N LEU A 102 -0.53 14.99 -27.19
CA LEU A 102 -1.59 15.11 -28.20
C LEU A 102 -2.24 16.51 -28.27
N ALA A 103 -2.02 17.38 -27.28
CA ALA A 103 -2.72 18.66 -27.18
C ALA A 103 -2.23 19.77 -28.13
N LYS A 104 -1.11 19.57 -28.86
CA LYS A 104 -0.42 20.66 -29.59
C LYS A 104 -0.61 20.73 -31.12
N THR A 105 -1.37 19.84 -31.74
CA THR A 105 -1.62 19.89 -33.21
C THR A 105 -2.93 20.59 -33.62
N ALA A 106 -3.82 20.89 -32.67
CA ALA A 106 -5.16 21.44 -32.94
C ALA A 106 -5.21 22.99 -33.08
N LYS A 107 -4.32 23.62 -33.87
CA LYS A 107 -4.36 25.10 -34.01
C LYS A 107 -3.97 25.75 -35.35
N ARG A 108 -4.35 25.17 -36.50
CA ARG A 108 -4.63 25.97 -37.74
C ARG A 108 -5.82 25.41 -38.55
N ARG A 109 -6.99 26.03 -38.39
CA ARG A 109 -8.09 26.04 -39.38
C ARG A 109 -8.44 27.49 -39.71
N LYS A 110 -9.13 27.69 -40.84
CA LYS A 110 -9.50 28.97 -41.51
C LYS A 110 -8.29 29.58 -42.26
N LYS A 111 -8.39 29.94 -43.54
CA LYS A 111 -9.57 30.35 -44.33
C LYS A 111 -9.62 29.73 -45.76
N LYS A 112 -10.83 29.54 -46.28
CA LYS A 112 -11.24 29.65 -47.71
C LYS A 112 -12.09 30.93 -47.83
N PRO A 113 -12.55 31.39 -49.01
CA PRO A 113 -12.09 31.12 -50.38
C PRO A 113 -11.53 32.40 -51.05
N PRO A 114 -11.07 32.37 -52.31
CA PRO A 114 -10.88 31.19 -53.18
C PRO A 114 -10.00 30.10 -52.55
N SER A 115 -10.32 28.80 -52.65
CA SER A 115 -11.55 28.15 -53.18
C SER A 115 -11.89 26.90 -52.38
#